data_AF-A0A6P5A3R0-F1
#
_entry.id   AF-A0A6P5A3R0-F1
#
_cell.length_a   1.000
_cell.length_b   1.000
_cell.length_c   1.000
_cell.angle_alpha   90.00
_cell.angle_beta   90.00
_cell.angle_gamma   90.00
#
_symmetry.space_group_name_H-M   'P 1'
#
loop_
_entity.id
_entity.type
_entity.pdbx_description
1 polymer ?
#
loop_
_entity_poly.entity_id
_entity_poly.type
_entity_poly.pdbx_seq_one_letter_code
_entity_poly.pdbx_strand_id
1 'polypeptide(L)' 'MTFITSWEEFAKAAERLYQADPVKCRFVVKYRHCDGKLVLKVTDDQVCLQYRTEHAQDVKKLEKLNSLMMRLMATKQA' A
#
# COMPACT_ATOMS: atom_id res chain seq x y z
N MET A 1 16.02 1.68 -3.09
CA MET A 1 14.57 1.64 -2.80
C MET A 1 14.39 1.83 -1.30
N THR A 2 13.79 2.95 -0.90
CA THR A 2 13.64 3.39 0.50
C THR A 2 12.28 2.98 1.06
N PHE A 3 12.27 2.50 2.30
CA PHE A 3 11.04 2.19 3.04
C PHE A 3 10.57 3.43 3.80
N ILE A 4 9.30 3.75 3.68
CA ILE A 4 8.65 4.76 4.52
C ILE A 4 8.42 4.12 5.89
N THR A 5 8.83 4.81 6.96
CA THR A 5 8.75 4.30 8.33
C THR A 5 7.41 4.63 9.00
N SER A 6 6.79 5.75 8.61
CA SER A 6 5.48 6.15 9.10
C SER A 6 4.36 5.50 8.27
N TRP A 7 3.47 4.77 8.94
CA TRP A 7 2.27 4.22 8.31
C TRP A 7 1.40 5.32 7.68
N GLU A 8 1.23 6.44 8.39
CA GLU A 8 0.34 7.53 7.95
C GLU A 8 0.88 8.20 6.68
N GLU A 9 2.18 8.40 6.62
CA GLU A 9 2.85 8.93 5.43
C GLU A 9 2.72 7.96 4.25
N PHE A 10 2.96 6.67 4.49
CA PHE A 10 2.83 5.63 3.47
C PHE A 10 1.40 5.56 2.90
N ALA A 11 0.38 5.50 3.77
CA ALA A 11 -1.01 5.38 3.35
C ALA A 11 -1.46 6.61 2.54
N LYS A 12 -1.12 7.83 3.01
CA LYS A 12 -1.45 9.08 2.32
C LYS A 12 -0.74 9.18 0.96
N ALA A 13 0.53 8.82 0.89
CA ALA A 13 1.27 8.81 -0.37
C ALA A 13 0.75 7.76 -1.35
N ALA A 14 0.35 6.58 -0.86
CA ALA A 14 -0.22 5.51 -1.65
C ALA A 14 -1.56 5.92 -2.28
N GLU A 15 -2.46 6.52 -1.51
CA GLU A 15 -3.74 7.04 -2.00
C GLU A 15 -3.54 8.13 -3.06
N ARG A 16 -2.62 9.08 -2.81
CA ARG A 16 -2.30 10.13 -3.77
C ARG A 16 -1.72 9.58 -5.07
N LEU A 17 -0.83 8.58 -4.99
CA LEU A 17 -0.25 7.94 -6.16
C LEU A 17 -1.33 7.21 -6.98
N TYR A 18 -2.24 6.51 -6.31
CA TYR A 18 -3.38 5.86 -6.97
C TYR A 18 -4.31 6.86 -7.66
N GLN A 19 -4.65 7.97 -7.00
CA GLN A 19 -5.51 9.02 -7.59
C GLN A 19 -4.87 9.72 -8.80
N ALA A 20 -3.55 9.73 -8.92
CA ALA A 20 -2.86 10.39 -10.04
C ALA A 20 -3.00 9.59 -11.35
N ASP A 21 -2.86 8.27 -11.29
CA ASP A 21 -3.08 7.36 -12.43
C ASP A 21 -3.53 5.97 -11.92
N PRO A 22 -4.85 5.76 -11.76
CA PRO A 22 -5.40 4.51 -11.25
C PRO A 22 -5.08 3.29 -12.12
N VAL A 23 -4.88 3.49 -13.44
CA VAL A 23 -4.68 2.40 -14.41
C VAL A 23 -3.25 1.87 -14.36
N LYS A 24 -2.26 2.74 -14.15
CA LYS A 24 -0.86 2.33 -14.01
C LYS A 24 -0.48 1.90 -12.59
N CYS A 25 -1.23 2.37 -11.58
CA CYS A 25 -0.92 2.10 -10.18
C CYS A 25 -1.23 0.65 -9.77
N ARG A 26 -0.28 0.01 -9.08
CA ARG A 26 -0.40 -1.35 -8.55
C ARG A 26 -0.13 -1.40 -7.06
N PHE A 27 -1.05 -2.01 -6.32
CA PHE A 27 -0.93 -2.29 -4.89
C PHE A 27 -0.53 -3.75 -4.67
N VAL A 28 0.60 -4.00 -4.00
CA VAL A 28 1.16 -5.34 -3.78
C VAL A 28 1.38 -5.58 -2.30
N VAL A 29 0.94 -6.75 -1.84
CA VAL A 29 1.12 -7.23 -0.47
C VAL A 29 1.98 -8.49 -0.49
N LYS A 30 3.02 -8.52 0.34
CA LYS A 30 3.87 -9.70 0.54
C LYS A 30 3.96 -10.02 2.02
N TYR A 31 3.41 -11.15 2.42
CA TYR A 31 3.56 -11.71 3.76
C TYR A 31 4.52 -12.89 3.75
N ARG A 32 5.39 -12.96 4.75
CA ARG A 32 6.28 -14.10 4.96
C ARG A 32 6.20 -14.56 6.41
N HIS A 33 5.56 -15.71 6.61
CA HIS A 33 5.28 -16.25 7.93
C HIS A 33 6.54 -16.60 8.73
N CYS A 34 7.52 -17.29 8.12
CA CYS A 34 8.75 -17.71 8.81
C CYS A 34 9.58 -16.54 9.36
N ASP A 35 9.46 -15.34 8.76
CA ASP A 35 10.17 -14.14 9.19
C ASP A 35 9.27 -13.19 10.00
N GLY A 36 7.97 -13.47 10.14
CA GLY A 36 7.01 -12.56 10.77
C GLY A 36 6.85 -11.21 10.04
N LYS A 37 7.24 -11.14 8.77
CA LYS A 37 7.37 -9.88 8.02
C LYS A 37 6.21 -9.65 7.06
N LEU A 38 5.70 -8.42 7.08
CA LEU A 38 4.76 -7.89 6.11
C LEU A 38 5.43 -6.75 5.32
N VAL A 39 5.32 -6.82 3.99
CA VAL A 39 5.80 -5.77 3.08
C VAL A 39 4.65 -5.34 2.17
N LEU A 40 4.40 -4.04 2.12
CA LEU A 40 3.45 -3.39 1.22
C LEU A 40 4.21 -2.55 0.19
N LYS A 41 3.72 -2.54 -1.04
CA LYS A 41 4.28 -1.73 -2.12
C LYS A 41 3.17 -1.12 -2.95
N VAL A 42 3.31 0.16 -3.30
CA VAL A 42 2.44 0.87 -4.25
C VAL A 42 3.34 1.49 -5.31
N THR A 43 3.05 1.29 -6.59
CA THR A 43 3.89 1.79 -7.68
C THR A 43 3.13 1.98 -8.98
N ASP A 44 3.53 2.99 -9.75
CA ASP A 44 3.08 3.29 -11.12
C ASP A 44 4.21 3.07 -12.17
N ASP A 45 5.23 2.29 -11.79
CA ASP A 45 6.49 2.06 -12.53
C ASP A 45 7.47 3.25 -12.60
N GLN A 46 7.11 4.43 -12.07
CA GLN A 46 8.01 5.58 -11.93
C GLN A 46 8.36 5.82 -10.46
N VAL A 47 7.34 5.85 -9.60
CA VAL A 47 7.44 6.01 -8.15
C VAL A 47 7.19 4.66 -7.48
N CYS A 48 8.00 4.35 -6.47
CA CYS A 48 7.87 3.11 -5.70
C CYS A 48 7.82 3.42 -4.20
N LEU A 49 6.63 3.33 -3.62
CA LEU A 49 6.37 3.50 -2.20
C LEU A 49 6.38 2.13 -1.53
N GLN A 50 7.17 1.97 -0.47
CA GLN A 50 7.24 0.71 0.25
C GLN A 50 7.12 0.91 1.75
N TYR A 51 6.37 0.03 2.40
CA TYR A 51 6.24 -0.06 3.86
C TYR A 51 6.58 -1.47 4.30
N ARG A 52 7.35 -1.59 5.38
CA ARG A 52 7.71 -2.87 5.99
C ARG A 52 7.40 -2.81 7.47
N THR A 53 6.81 -3.87 7.99
CA THR A 53 6.51 -4.01 9.41
C THR A 53 6.62 -5.46 9.86
N GLU A 54 6.95 -5.63 11.13
CA GLU A 54 6.89 -6.89 11.88
C GLU A 54 5.81 -6.81 12.97
N HIS A 55 5.15 -5.67 13.11
CA HIS A 55 4.14 -5.43 14.15
C HIS A 55 2.78 -5.96 13.72
N ALA A 56 2.24 -6.93 14.47
CA ALA A 56 0.94 -7.55 14.18
C ALA A 56 -0.22 -6.54 14.12
N GLN A 57 -0.16 -5.44 14.89
CA GLN A 57 -1.18 -4.37 14.87
C GLN A 57 -1.36 -3.72 13.48
N ASP A 58 -0.31 -3.72 12.66
CA ASP A 58 -0.35 -3.12 11.33
C ASP A 58 -1.12 -3.97 10.32
N VAL A 59 -1.41 -5.24 10.63
CA VAL A 59 -2.27 -6.10 9.80
C VAL A 59 -3.67 -5.51 9.68
N LYS A 60 -4.21 -4.95 10.77
CA LYS A 60 -5.52 -4.27 10.75
C LYS A 60 -5.47 -2.96 9.95
N LYS A 61 -4.32 -2.29 9.93
CA LYS A 61 -4.13 -1.09 9.11
C LYS A 61 -4.08 -1.45 7.62
N LEU A 62 -3.37 -2.52 7.27
CA LEU A 62 -3.38 -3.11 5.93
C LEU A 62 -4.80 -3.46 5.48
N GLU A 63 -5.58 -4.17 6.29
CA GLU A 63 -6.96 -4.55 5.96
C GLU A 63 -7.81 -3.33 5.57
N LYS A 64 -7.72 -2.24 6.35
CA LYS A 64 -8.42 -0.98 6.09
C LYS A 64 -7.98 -0.34 4.77
N LEU A 65 -6.67 -0.23 4.55
CA LEU A 65 -6.12 0.35 3.31
C LEU A 65 -6.49 -0.49 2.08
N ASN A 66 -6.38 -1.81 2.17
CA ASN A 66 -6.75 -2.72 1.09
C ASN A 66 -8.25 -2.59 0.74
N SER A 67 -9.11 -2.53 1.75
CA SER A 67 -10.55 -2.32 1.57
C SER A 67 -10.86 -0.96 0.92
N LEU A 68 -10.12 0.10 1.28
CA LEU A 68 -10.24 1.40 0.65
C LEU A 68 -9.84 1.33 -0.84
N MET A 69 -8.67 0.76 -1.14
CA MET A 69 -8.17 0.61 -2.52
C MET A 69 -9.15 -0.17 -3.39
N MET A 70 -9.67 -1.31 -2.89
CA MET A 70 -10.68 -2.10 -3.62
C MET A 70 -11.94 -1.30 -3.94
N ARG A 71 -12.44 -0.49 -3.00
CA ARG A 71 -13.60 0.39 -3.26
C ARG A 71 -13.29 1.43 -4.33
N LEU A 72 -12.15 2.11 -4.23
CA LEU A 72 -11.72 3.11 -5.20
C LEU A 72 -11.54 2.52 -6.60
N MET A 73 -11.03 1.30 -6.70
CA MET A 73 -10.87 0.56 -7.97
C MET A 73 -12.19 0.11 -8.58
N ALA A 74 -13.20 -0.17 -7.76
CA ALA A 74 -14.52 -0.59 -8.23
C ALA A 74 -15.41 0.59 -8.64
N THR A 75 -15.18 1.79 -8.09
CA THR A 75 -15.95 2.99 -8.43
C THR A 75 -15.42 3.66 -9.71
N LYS A 76 -16.31 4.01 -10.64
CA LYS A 76 -16.02 4.68 -11.93
C LYS A 76 -15.47 6.11 -11.84
N GLN A 77 -15.02 6.57 -10.67
CA GLN A 77 -14.40 7.88 -10.49
C GLN A 77 -12.88 7.73 -10.58
N ALA A 78 -12.40 7.54 -11.81
CA ALA A 78 -11.01 7.68 -12.21
C ALA A 78 -10.93 8.81 -13.24
#